data_AF-A0A414SFH3-F1
#
_entry.id   AF-A0A414SFH3-F1
#
_cell.length_a   1.000
_cell.length_b   1.000
_cell.length_c   1.000
_cell.angle_alpha   90.00
_cell.angle_beta   90.00
_cell.angle_gamma   90.00
#
_symmetry.space_group_name_H-M   'P 1'
#
loop_
_entity.id
_entity.type
_entity.pdbx_description
1 polymer ?
#
loop_
_entity_poly.entity_id
_entity_poly.type
_entity_poly.pdbx_seq_one_letter_code
_entity_poly.pdbx_strand_id
1 'polypeptide(L)'
;MALVKCPECGRENVSDTAEACPNCGYAIKNHYQRVREEEAKQARLKAENEKRILEERQKKATEEQRQRDAVTKLEMQIKGNTRTIPVLAILTLLFAVLTVLSWNYSENGDLGVAILFCGFATFFCGIAWIVTIYAKNQAREDLTLVKQSVDSYEKKVEERKVRAAELAKKQQELQDAQHPKCPNCGSKNTKRITVTNRAVSTATLGVASSTLGKQYKCNRCKHMW
;
A
#
# COMPACT_ATOMS: atom_id res chain seq x y z
N MET A 1 -59.25 -19.17 -12.28
CA MET A 1 -59.63 -20.60 -12.28
C MET A 1 -59.10 -21.18 -13.57
N ALA A 2 -58.14 -22.09 -13.48
CA ALA A 2 -57.64 -22.81 -14.63
C ALA A 2 -58.38 -24.14 -14.75
N LEU A 3 -58.72 -24.54 -15.99
CA LEU A 3 -59.19 -25.89 -16.26
C LEU A 3 -57.97 -26.80 -16.42
N VAL A 4 -57.92 -27.87 -15.64
CA VAL A 4 -56.83 -28.83 -15.56
C VAL A 4 -57.32 -30.24 -15.88
N LYS A 5 -56.40 -31.12 -16.26
CA LYS A 5 -56.67 -32.51 -16.62
C LYS A 5 -56.51 -33.42 -15.40
N CYS A 6 -57.49 -34.27 -15.10
CA CYS A 6 -57.36 -35.21 -13.97
C CYS A 6 -56.20 -36.18 -14.21
N PRO A 7 -55.21 -36.28 -13.28
CA PRO A 7 -54.05 -37.16 -13.45
C PRO A 7 -54.37 -38.65 -13.38
N GLU A 8 -55.49 -39.02 -12.76
CA GLU A 8 -55.93 -40.42 -12.63
C GLU A 8 -56.74 -40.91 -13.83
N CYS A 9 -57.85 -40.23 -14.17
CA CYS A 9 -58.77 -40.69 -15.20
C CYS A 9 -58.63 -39.97 -16.55
N GLY A 10 -57.73 -38.99 -16.66
CA GLY A 10 -57.50 -38.25 -17.89
C GLY A 10 -58.63 -37.32 -18.33
N ARG A 11 -59.69 -37.14 -17.52
CA ARG A 11 -60.78 -36.20 -17.84
C ARG A 11 -60.23 -34.78 -17.94
N GLU A 12 -60.48 -34.14 -19.08
CA GLU A 12 -60.13 -32.74 -19.32
C GLU A 12 -61.22 -31.82 -18.76
N ASN A 13 -60.91 -30.53 -18.65
CA ASN A 13 -61.86 -29.50 -18.19
C ASN A 13 -62.34 -29.64 -16.74
N VAL A 14 -61.48 -30.08 -15.82
CA VAL A 14 -61.82 -30.08 -14.38
C VAL A 14 -61.25 -28.83 -13.72
N SER A 15 -61.99 -28.16 -12.83
CA SER A 15 -61.48 -26.97 -12.14
C SER A 15 -60.33 -27.34 -11.19
N ASP A 16 -59.26 -26.55 -11.25
CA ASP A 16 -58.11 -26.57 -10.34
C ASP A 16 -58.44 -26.38 -8.84
N THR A 17 -59.64 -25.85 -8.55
CA THR A 17 -60.12 -25.62 -7.17
C THR A 17 -61.12 -26.68 -6.66
N ALA A 18 -61.55 -27.62 -7.51
CA ALA A 18 -62.51 -28.66 -7.14
C ALA A 18 -61.93 -29.65 -6.11
N GLU A 19 -62.69 -29.98 -5.07
CA GLU A 19 -62.25 -30.88 -4.00
C GLU A 19 -61.96 -32.30 -4.51
N ALA A 20 -62.82 -32.82 -5.42
CA ALA A 20 -62.66 -34.12 -6.03
C ALA A 20 -63.04 -34.12 -7.53
N CYS A 21 -62.44 -35.03 -8.29
CA CYS A 21 -62.77 -35.24 -9.70
C CYS A 21 -64.20 -35.79 -9.82
N PRO A 22 -65.09 -35.17 -10.61
CA PRO A 22 -66.46 -35.65 -10.79
C PRO A 22 -66.58 -36.98 -11.58
N ASN A 23 -65.48 -37.55 -12.08
CA ASN A 23 -65.48 -38.85 -12.78
C ASN A 23 -64.96 -40.00 -11.91
N CYS A 24 -63.85 -39.79 -11.20
CA CYS A 24 -63.16 -40.86 -10.46
C CYS A 24 -62.99 -40.58 -8.95
N GLY A 25 -63.44 -39.42 -8.45
CA GLY A 25 -63.32 -39.06 -7.03
C GLY A 25 -61.93 -38.61 -6.56
N TYR A 26 -60.93 -38.52 -7.45
CA TYR A 26 -59.56 -38.11 -7.07
C TYR A 26 -59.47 -36.69 -6.50
N ALA A 27 -58.68 -36.47 -5.44
CA ALA A 27 -58.53 -35.19 -4.77
C ALA A 27 -57.71 -34.16 -5.56
N ILE A 28 -58.37 -33.42 -6.47
CA ILE A 28 -57.72 -32.49 -7.42
C ILE A 28 -57.07 -31.30 -6.71
N LYS A 29 -57.81 -30.63 -5.81
CA LYS A 29 -57.30 -29.47 -5.05
C LYS A 29 -55.98 -29.75 -4.33
N ASN A 30 -55.90 -30.88 -3.62
CA ASN A 30 -54.70 -31.26 -2.85
C ASN A 30 -53.51 -31.59 -3.76
N HIS A 31 -53.75 -32.27 -4.89
CA HIS A 31 -52.70 -32.59 -5.85
C HIS A 31 -52.06 -31.32 -6.42
N TYR A 32 -52.87 -30.41 -6.99
CA TYR A 32 -52.36 -29.19 -7.62
C TYR A 32 -51.87 -28.14 -6.61
N GLN A 33 -52.34 -28.17 -5.36
CA GLN A 33 -51.72 -27.39 -4.28
C GLN A 33 -50.30 -27.87 -4.00
N ARG A 34 -50.07 -29.18 -3.82
CA ARG A 34 -48.71 -29.73 -3.62
C ARG A 34 -47.79 -29.45 -4.79
N VAL A 35 -48.26 -29.64 -6.03
CA VAL A 35 -47.47 -29.34 -7.23
C VAL A 35 -47.04 -27.88 -7.27
N ARG A 36 -47.97 -26.93 -7.03
CA ARG A 36 -47.63 -25.49 -6.97
C ARG A 36 -46.65 -25.17 -5.83
N GLU A 37 -46.79 -25.79 -4.67
CA GLU A 37 -45.86 -25.61 -3.56
C GLU A 37 -44.47 -26.16 -3.86
N GLU A 38 -44.37 -27.32 -4.49
CA GLU A 38 -43.11 -27.92 -4.93
C GLU A 38 -42.44 -27.09 -6.03
N GLU A 39 -43.19 -26.64 -7.03
CA GLU A 39 -42.72 -25.72 -8.06
C GLU A 39 -42.22 -24.41 -7.46
N ALA A 40 -42.95 -23.83 -6.51
CA ALA A 40 -42.55 -22.62 -5.80
C ALA A 40 -41.28 -22.85 -4.97
N LYS A 41 -41.15 -24.00 -4.28
CA LYS A 41 -39.93 -24.38 -3.55
C LYS A 41 -38.75 -24.56 -4.50
N GLN A 42 -38.93 -25.26 -5.62
CA GLN A 42 -37.91 -25.44 -6.64
C GLN A 42 -37.48 -24.12 -7.26
N ALA A 43 -38.42 -23.22 -7.56
CA ALA A 43 -38.12 -21.88 -8.07
C ALA A 43 -37.32 -21.05 -7.07
N ARG A 44 -37.66 -21.10 -5.77
CA ARG A 44 -36.90 -20.45 -4.69
C ARG A 44 -35.47 -21.00 -4.59
N LEU A 45 -35.31 -22.32 -4.58
CA LEU A 45 -34.00 -22.98 -4.53
C LEU A 45 -33.15 -22.65 -5.76
N LYS A 46 -33.75 -22.61 -6.96
CA LYS A 46 -33.07 -22.20 -8.20
C LYS A 46 -32.59 -20.75 -8.11
N ALA A 47 -33.45 -19.83 -7.66
CA ALA A 47 -33.09 -18.42 -7.50
C ALA A 47 -31.99 -18.22 -6.43
N GLU A 48 -32.01 -18.97 -5.34
CA GLU A 48 -30.97 -18.93 -4.31
C GLU A 48 -29.62 -19.44 -4.83
N ASN A 49 -29.62 -20.58 -5.54
CA ASN A 49 -28.40 -21.11 -6.15
C ASN A 49 -27.84 -20.16 -7.21
N GLU A 50 -28.69 -19.54 -8.03
CA GLU A 50 -28.26 -18.53 -9.01
C GLU A 50 -27.64 -17.30 -8.34
N LYS A 51 -28.22 -16.81 -7.24
CA LYS A 51 -27.63 -15.74 -6.43
C LYS A 51 -26.26 -16.13 -5.89
N ARG A 52 -26.11 -17.33 -5.33
CA ARG A 52 -24.82 -17.84 -4.84
C ARG A 52 -23.77 -17.92 -5.95
N ILE A 53 -24.15 -18.42 -7.13
CA ILE A 53 -23.27 -18.47 -8.31
C ILE A 53 -22.87 -17.06 -8.74
N LEU A 54 -23.79 -16.10 -8.74
CA LEU A 54 -23.49 -14.71 -9.08
C LEU A 54 -22.53 -14.07 -8.07
N GLU A 55 -22.76 -14.26 -6.78
CA GLU A 55 -21.88 -13.78 -5.71
C GLU A 55 -20.48 -14.38 -5.81
N GLU A 56 -20.36 -15.69 -6.08
CA GLU A 56 -19.06 -16.34 -6.31
C GLU A 56 -18.34 -15.79 -7.55
N ARG A 57 -19.08 -15.55 -8.65
CA ARG A 57 -18.53 -14.92 -9.85
C ARG A 57 -18.05 -13.49 -9.57
N GLN A 58 -18.84 -12.70 -8.82
CA GLN A 58 -18.45 -11.36 -8.42
C GLN A 58 -17.21 -11.36 -7.52
N LYS A 59 -17.13 -12.28 -6.55
CA LYS A 59 -15.95 -12.45 -5.69
C LYS A 59 -14.71 -12.79 -6.51
N LYS A 60 -14.80 -13.76 -7.43
CA LYS A 60 -13.71 -14.13 -8.33
C LYS A 60 -13.28 -12.97 -9.23
N ALA A 61 -14.23 -12.26 -9.84
CA ALA A 61 -13.94 -11.09 -10.66
C ALA A 61 -13.24 -9.98 -9.86
N THR A 62 -13.66 -9.76 -8.62
CA THR A 62 -13.04 -8.77 -7.71
C THR A 62 -11.61 -9.17 -7.34
N GLU A 63 -11.37 -10.44 -7.06
CA GLU A 63 -10.04 -10.98 -6.75
C GLU A 63 -9.08 -10.91 -7.96
N GLU A 64 -9.57 -11.29 -9.14
CA GLU A 64 -8.82 -11.16 -10.40
C GLU A 64 -8.50 -9.69 -10.70
N GLN A 65 -9.45 -8.78 -10.49
CA GLN A 65 -9.23 -7.34 -10.67
C GLN A 65 -8.15 -6.83 -9.71
N ARG A 66 -8.23 -7.20 -8.42
CA ARG A 66 -7.22 -6.88 -7.41
C ARG A 66 -5.83 -7.38 -7.81
N GLN A 67 -5.75 -8.60 -8.37
CA GLN A 67 -4.49 -9.16 -8.87
C GLN A 67 -3.95 -8.37 -10.07
N ARG A 68 -4.80 -8.03 -11.04
CA ARG A 68 -4.42 -7.24 -12.23
C ARG A 68 -3.93 -5.85 -11.86
N ASP A 69 -4.60 -5.19 -10.93
CA ASP A 69 -4.22 -3.85 -10.44
C ASP A 69 -2.86 -3.89 -9.73
N ALA A 70 -2.62 -4.89 -8.89
CA ALA A 70 -1.34 -5.09 -8.21
C ALA A 70 -0.19 -5.34 -9.20
N VAL A 71 -0.42 -6.21 -10.20
CA VAL A 71 0.55 -6.50 -11.28
C VAL A 71 0.86 -5.23 -12.07
N THR A 72 -0.18 -4.51 -12.50
CA THR A 72 -0.03 -3.31 -13.34
C THR A 72 0.74 -2.21 -12.59
N LYS A 73 0.48 -2.04 -11.28
CA LYS A 73 1.23 -1.10 -10.44
C LYS A 73 2.72 -1.43 -10.38
N LEU A 74 3.06 -2.70 -10.15
CA LEU A 74 4.46 -3.15 -10.10
C LEU A 74 5.15 -3.04 -11.47
N GLU A 75 4.45 -3.37 -12.56
CA GLU A 75 4.97 -3.21 -13.92
C GLU A 75 5.24 -1.74 -14.28
N MET A 76 4.36 -0.83 -13.87
CA MET A 76 4.59 0.62 -14.02
C MET A 76 5.86 1.06 -13.29
N GLN A 77 6.09 0.59 -12.05
CA GLN A 77 7.31 0.87 -11.30
C GLN A 77 8.56 0.33 -12.01
N ILE A 78 8.51 -0.92 -12.49
CA ILE A 78 9.63 -1.55 -13.22
C ILE A 78 9.93 -0.79 -14.52
N LYS A 79 8.90 -0.36 -15.26
CA LYS A 79 9.06 0.41 -16.50
C LYS A 79 9.67 1.79 -16.21
N GLY A 80 9.26 2.44 -15.12
CA GLY A 80 9.88 3.67 -14.62
C GLY A 80 11.37 3.48 -14.38
N ASN A 81 11.75 2.54 -13.50
CA ASN A 81 13.16 2.26 -13.20
C ASN A 81 13.95 1.83 -14.45
N THR A 82 13.34 1.07 -15.36
CA THR A 82 14.01 0.64 -16.60
C THR A 82 14.34 1.81 -17.53
N ARG A 83 13.54 2.88 -17.51
CA ARG A 83 13.84 4.11 -18.25
C ARG A 83 14.90 4.97 -17.57
N THR A 84 14.94 5.00 -16.23
CA THR A 84 15.89 5.85 -15.48
C THR A 84 17.30 5.27 -15.42
N ILE A 85 17.45 3.94 -15.38
CA ILE A 85 18.74 3.23 -15.31
C ILE A 85 19.72 3.64 -16.43
N PRO A 86 19.36 3.62 -17.74
CA PRO A 86 20.29 4.01 -18.79
C PRO A 86 20.65 5.50 -18.73
N VAL A 87 19.71 6.36 -18.35
CA VAL A 87 19.98 7.81 -18.19
C VAL A 87 21.00 8.06 -17.09
N LEU A 88 20.84 7.41 -15.93
CA LEU A 88 21.82 7.48 -14.84
C LEU A 88 23.18 6.89 -15.25
N ALA A 89 23.20 5.77 -15.98
CA ALA A 89 24.45 5.18 -16.48
C ALA A 89 25.20 6.14 -17.43
N ILE A 90 24.51 6.74 -18.39
CA ILE A 90 25.10 7.71 -19.33
C ILE A 90 25.63 8.93 -18.56
N LEU A 91 24.84 9.45 -17.61
CA LEU A 91 25.22 10.59 -16.80
C LEU A 91 26.43 10.29 -15.90
N THR A 92 26.52 9.09 -15.31
CA THR A 92 27.71 8.66 -14.58
C THR A 92 28.95 8.58 -15.48
N LEU A 93 28.81 8.08 -16.71
CA LEU A 93 29.91 7.98 -17.66
C LEU A 93 30.36 9.37 -18.15
N LEU A 94 29.41 10.28 -18.41
CA LEU A 94 29.69 11.66 -18.81
C LEU A 94 30.51 12.38 -17.73
N PHE A 95 30.06 12.36 -16.47
CA PHE A 95 30.80 12.98 -15.38
C PHE A 95 32.17 12.33 -15.15
N ALA A 96 32.29 11.01 -15.33
CA ALA A 96 33.59 10.32 -15.24
C ALA A 96 34.56 10.80 -16.34
N VAL A 97 34.09 10.91 -17.58
CA VAL A 97 34.90 11.46 -18.68
C VAL A 97 35.32 12.91 -18.38
N LEU A 98 34.41 13.75 -17.87
CA LEU A 98 34.75 15.12 -17.48
C LEU A 98 35.81 15.17 -16.37
N THR A 99 35.76 14.26 -15.38
CA THR A 99 36.82 14.19 -14.36
C THR A 99 38.18 13.86 -14.95
N VAL A 100 38.24 12.90 -15.89
CA VAL A 100 39.50 12.48 -16.54
C VAL A 100 40.06 13.59 -17.42
N LEU A 101 39.20 14.25 -18.21
CA LEU A 101 39.59 15.39 -19.05
C LEU A 101 40.08 16.57 -18.19
N SER A 102 39.39 16.87 -17.09
CA SER A 102 39.79 17.94 -16.16
C SER A 102 41.14 17.63 -15.49
N TRP A 103 41.42 16.35 -15.21
CA TRP A 103 42.71 15.94 -14.66
C TRP A 103 43.84 16.08 -15.69
N ASN A 104 43.57 15.75 -16.96
CA ASN A 104 44.55 15.85 -18.04
C ASN A 104 44.91 17.30 -18.38
N TYR A 105 43.96 18.24 -18.28
CA TYR A 105 44.16 19.65 -18.61
C TYR A 105 44.65 20.52 -17.42
N SER A 106 44.77 19.93 -16.22
CA SER A 106 45.13 20.65 -15.00
C SER A 106 46.64 20.90 -14.89
N GLU A 107 47.16 21.82 -15.71
CA GLU A 107 48.59 22.20 -15.70
C GLU A 107 48.91 23.25 -14.61
N ASN A 108 47.93 24.08 -14.21
CA ASN A 108 48.13 25.23 -13.29
C ASN A 108 47.31 25.21 -11.98
N GLY A 109 46.64 24.09 -11.64
CA GLY A 109 45.90 23.94 -10.38
C GLY A 109 44.58 24.71 -10.23
N ASP A 110 44.21 25.55 -11.19
CA ASP A 110 43.00 26.40 -11.16
C ASP A 110 41.67 25.59 -11.25
N LEU A 111 41.71 24.37 -11.83
CA LEU A 111 40.54 23.49 -11.97
C LEU A 111 40.28 22.53 -10.78
N GLY A 112 41.00 22.65 -9.67
CA GLY A 112 40.89 21.72 -8.53
C GLY A 112 39.48 21.59 -7.94
N VAL A 113 38.72 22.70 -7.88
CA VAL A 113 37.33 22.71 -7.40
C VAL A 113 36.39 21.96 -8.34
N ALA A 114 36.62 22.07 -9.66
CA ALA A 114 35.82 21.38 -10.67
C ALA A 114 36.02 19.86 -10.61
N ILE A 115 37.26 19.39 -10.36
CA ILE A 115 37.56 17.96 -10.20
C ILE A 115 36.83 17.39 -8.98
N LEU A 116 36.84 18.10 -7.83
CA LEU A 116 36.11 17.67 -6.63
C LEU A 116 34.61 17.59 -6.88
N PHE A 117 34.02 18.62 -7.49
CA PHE A 117 32.59 18.65 -7.77
C PHE A 117 32.17 17.52 -8.73
N CYS A 118 32.89 17.34 -9.83
CA CYS A 118 32.63 16.26 -10.78
C CYS A 118 32.86 14.87 -10.15
N GLY A 119 33.83 14.73 -9.25
CA GLY A 119 34.07 13.50 -8.49
C GLY A 119 32.94 13.16 -7.50
N PHE A 120 32.39 14.15 -6.80
CA PHE A 120 31.20 13.93 -5.97
C PHE A 120 29.97 13.59 -6.84
N ALA A 121 29.81 14.27 -7.97
CA ALA A 121 28.71 14.02 -8.89
C ALA A 121 28.73 12.57 -9.42
N THR A 122 29.89 12.04 -9.83
CA THR A 122 30.00 10.62 -10.24
C THR A 122 29.66 9.66 -9.10
N PHE A 123 30.13 9.94 -7.87
CA PHE A 123 29.87 9.09 -6.70
C PHE A 123 28.37 9.01 -6.36
N PHE A 124 27.69 10.16 -6.26
CA PHE A 124 26.24 10.17 -5.96
C PHE A 124 25.42 9.58 -7.10
N CYS A 125 25.79 9.82 -8.36
CA CYS A 125 25.09 9.23 -9.50
C CYS A 125 25.33 7.72 -9.59
N GLY A 126 26.52 7.24 -9.23
CA GLY A 126 26.83 5.81 -9.12
C GLY A 126 26.02 5.12 -8.03
N ILE A 127 25.91 5.73 -6.83
CA ILE A 127 25.06 5.22 -5.75
C ILE A 127 23.59 5.19 -6.19
N ALA A 128 23.10 6.28 -6.79
CA ALA A 128 21.73 6.34 -7.30
C ALA A 128 21.48 5.24 -8.34
N TRP A 129 22.42 5.01 -9.26
CA TRP A 129 22.34 3.95 -10.25
C TRP A 129 22.25 2.57 -9.59
N ILE A 130 23.14 2.27 -8.63
CA ILE A 130 23.14 1.02 -7.87
C ILE A 130 21.80 0.82 -7.13
N VAL A 131 21.32 1.83 -6.39
CA VAL A 131 20.04 1.78 -5.67
C VAL A 131 18.87 1.54 -6.63
N THR A 132 18.85 2.18 -7.80
CA THR A 132 17.78 1.96 -8.79
C THR A 132 17.76 0.56 -9.39
N ILE A 133 18.94 -0.06 -9.56
CA ILE A 133 19.06 -1.47 -9.97
C ILE A 133 18.53 -2.40 -8.88
N TYR A 134 18.94 -2.19 -7.62
CA TYR A 134 18.42 -2.97 -6.49
C TYR A 134 16.90 -2.84 -6.37
N ALA A 135 16.36 -1.63 -6.46
CA ALA A 135 14.92 -1.39 -6.43
C ALA A 135 14.18 -2.08 -7.58
N LYS A 136 14.75 -2.10 -8.79
CA LYS A 136 14.19 -2.83 -9.95
C LYS A 136 14.16 -4.34 -9.70
N ASN A 137 15.25 -4.90 -9.15
CA ASN A 137 15.31 -6.33 -8.83
C ASN A 137 14.31 -6.71 -7.75
N GLN A 138 14.16 -5.88 -6.71
CA GLN A 138 13.14 -6.09 -5.68
C GLN A 138 11.71 -6.02 -6.25
N ALA A 139 11.43 -5.05 -7.13
CA ALA A 139 10.12 -4.96 -7.79
C ALA A 139 9.83 -6.16 -8.69
N ARG A 140 10.86 -6.75 -9.32
CA ARG A 140 10.72 -8.00 -10.10
C ARG A 140 10.38 -9.19 -9.20
N GLU A 141 11.03 -9.32 -8.06
CA GLU A 141 10.72 -10.37 -7.08
C GLU A 141 9.29 -10.21 -6.53
N ASP A 142 8.91 -8.98 -6.17
CA ASP A 142 7.55 -8.69 -5.70
C ASP A 142 6.51 -8.95 -6.81
N LEU A 143 6.83 -8.71 -8.10
CA LEU A 143 5.99 -9.09 -9.23
C LEU A 143 5.82 -10.61 -9.35
N THR A 144 6.89 -11.39 -9.14
CA THR A 144 6.79 -12.85 -9.15
C THR A 144 5.91 -13.38 -8.02
N LEU A 145 5.99 -12.77 -6.84
CA LEU A 145 5.16 -13.12 -5.69
C LEU A 145 3.68 -12.80 -5.95
N VAL A 146 3.35 -11.61 -6.47
CA VAL A 146 1.95 -11.24 -6.80
C VAL A 146 1.35 -12.16 -7.86
N LYS A 147 2.14 -12.59 -8.85
CA LYS A 147 1.70 -13.55 -9.87
C LYS A 147 1.38 -14.92 -9.27
N GLN A 148 2.09 -15.32 -8.22
CA GLN A 148 1.83 -16.56 -7.50
C GLN A 148 0.60 -16.44 -6.60
N SER A 149 0.57 -15.43 -5.72
CA SER A 149 -0.61 -15.12 -4.89
C SER A 149 -0.55 -13.68 -4.37
N VAL A 150 -1.69 -12.99 -4.43
CA VAL A 150 -1.81 -11.62 -3.92
C VAL A 150 -1.61 -11.56 -2.40
N ASP A 151 -2.18 -12.54 -1.67
CA ASP A 151 -2.13 -12.59 -0.22
C ASP A 151 -0.69 -12.69 0.33
N SER A 152 0.19 -13.45 -0.35
CA SER A 152 1.59 -13.59 0.08
C SER A 152 2.35 -12.27 -0.04
N TYR A 153 2.11 -11.54 -1.13
CA TYR A 153 2.69 -10.22 -1.35
C TYR A 153 2.20 -9.21 -0.30
N GLU A 154 0.90 -9.20 0.00
CA GLU A 154 0.34 -8.30 1.01
C GLU A 154 0.92 -8.57 2.40
N LYS A 155 1.05 -9.84 2.78
CA LYS A 155 1.70 -10.23 4.03
C LYS A 155 3.15 -9.72 4.10
N LYS A 156 3.94 -9.88 3.04
CA LYS A 156 5.33 -9.37 2.96
C LYS A 156 5.38 -7.83 3.07
N VAL A 157 4.40 -7.13 2.51
CA VAL A 157 4.29 -5.67 2.61
C VAL A 157 3.96 -5.24 4.04
N GLU A 158 3.00 -5.91 4.70
CA GLU A 158 2.66 -5.63 6.10
C GLU A 158 3.83 -5.92 7.04
N GLU A 159 4.54 -7.03 6.85
CA GLU A 159 5.76 -7.34 7.61
C GLU A 159 6.86 -6.27 7.45
N ARG A 160 6.99 -5.66 6.26
CA ARG A 160 7.91 -4.52 6.05
C ARG A 160 7.45 -3.28 6.82
N LYS A 161 6.15 -2.97 6.82
CA LYS A 161 5.58 -1.83 7.56
C LYS A 161 5.72 -1.99 9.07
N VAL A 162 5.41 -3.17 9.60
CA VAL A 162 5.54 -3.48 11.03
C VAL A 162 6.99 -3.33 11.49
N ARG A 163 7.95 -3.91 10.74
CA ARG A 163 9.38 -3.76 11.03
C ARG A 163 9.84 -2.29 10.99
N ALA A 164 9.40 -1.52 10.00
CA ALA A 164 9.72 -0.10 9.90
C ALA A 164 9.14 0.71 11.08
N ALA A 165 7.90 0.41 11.49
CA ALA A 165 7.26 1.04 12.63
C ALA A 165 7.96 0.68 13.96
N GLU A 166 8.40 -0.56 14.12
CA GLU A 166 9.17 -1.00 15.29
C GLU A 166 10.52 -0.29 15.37
N LEU A 167 11.24 -0.18 14.25
CA LEU A 167 12.51 0.57 14.18
C LEU A 167 12.30 2.05 14.50
N ALA A 168 11.22 2.66 14.00
CA ALA A 168 10.88 4.04 14.30
C ALA A 168 10.57 4.24 15.80
N LYS A 169 9.83 3.31 16.42
CA LYS A 169 9.58 3.33 17.87
C LYS A 169 10.87 3.19 18.67
N LYS A 170 11.74 2.23 18.32
CA LYS A 170 13.06 2.06 18.94
C LYS A 170 13.91 3.32 18.82
N GLN A 171 13.90 3.99 17.67
CA GLN A 171 14.59 5.27 17.48
C GLN A 171 14.00 6.38 18.37
N GLN A 172 12.68 6.45 18.50
CA GLN A 172 12.03 7.40 19.40
C GLN A 172 12.40 7.14 20.87
N GLU A 173 12.38 5.89 21.32
CA GLU A 173 12.78 5.51 22.68
C GLU A 173 14.25 5.84 22.95
N LEU A 174 15.15 5.60 21.98
CA LEU A 174 16.55 6.02 22.06
C LEU A 174 16.69 7.53 22.15
N GLN A 175 15.93 8.28 21.34
CA GLN A 175 15.91 9.74 21.40
C GLN A 175 15.39 10.23 22.75
N ASP A 176 14.32 9.64 23.30
CA ASP A 176 13.76 9.98 24.60
C ASP A 176 14.69 9.61 25.77
N ALA A 177 15.44 8.52 25.65
CA ALA A 177 16.47 8.13 26.61
C ALA A 177 17.69 9.07 26.57
N GLN A 178 18.03 9.59 25.38
CA GLN A 178 19.09 10.59 25.21
C GLN A 178 18.67 12.00 25.67
N HIS A 179 17.38 12.27 25.88
CA HIS A 179 16.93 13.56 26.40
C HIS A 179 17.26 13.69 27.90
N PRO A 180 18.12 14.66 28.30
CA PRO A 180 18.48 14.82 29.69
C PRO A 180 17.28 15.29 30.52
N LYS A 181 17.11 14.72 31.72
CA LYS A 181 16.15 15.24 32.70
C LYS A 181 16.58 16.64 33.14
N CYS A 182 15.61 17.52 33.37
CA CYS A 182 15.91 18.86 33.87
C CYS A 182 16.53 18.78 35.27
N PRO A 183 17.73 19.36 35.50
CA PRO A 183 18.37 19.33 36.81
C PRO A 183 17.59 20.13 37.87
N ASN A 184 16.77 21.11 37.45
CA ASN A 184 16.01 21.97 38.37
C ASN A 184 14.64 21.39 38.78
N CYS A 185 13.95 20.66 37.90
CA CYS A 185 12.59 20.16 38.18
C CYS A 185 12.36 18.67 37.89
N GLY A 186 13.39 17.94 37.47
CA GLY A 186 13.31 16.51 37.14
C GLY A 186 12.47 16.16 35.91
N SER A 187 11.86 17.15 35.23
CA SER A 187 11.02 16.90 34.06
C SER A 187 11.82 16.34 32.89
N LYS A 188 11.25 15.35 32.19
CA LYS A 188 11.74 14.85 30.89
C LYS A 188 11.38 15.77 29.71
N ASN A 189 10.56 16.79 29.94
CA ASN A 189 10.13 17.72 28.90
C ASN A 189 11.20 18.81 28.70
N THR A 190 12.31 18.39 28.09
CA THR A 190 13.49 19.21 27.82
C THR A 190 13.72 19.22 26.31
N LYS A 191 14.03 20.40 25.75
CA LYS A 191 14.26 20.59 24.32
C LYS A 191 15.69 21.05 24.12
N ARG A 192 16.41 20.41 23.19
CA ARG A 192 17.72 20.89 22.76
C ARG A 192 17.58 22.27 22.13
N ILE A 193 18.43 23.22 22.52
CA ILE A 193 18.51 24.54 21.90
C ILE A 193 19.23 24.34 20.56
N THR A 194 18.48 24.11 19.49
CA THR A 194 19.05 23.95 18.14
C THR A 194 19.60 25.27 17.63
N VAL A 195 20.65 25.20 16.80
CA VAL A 195 21.35 26.38 16.24
C VAL A 195 20.42 27.25 15.39
N THR A 196 19.32 26.71 14.87
CA THR A 196 18.24 27.47 14.21
C THR A 196 17.43 28.37 15.15
N ASN A 197 17.35 28.07 16.45
CA ASN A 197 16.84 29.00 17.47
C ASN A 197 17.92 29.96 17.98
N ARG A 198 19.19 29.79 17.59
CA ARG A 198 20.25 30.79 17.82
C ARG A 198 20.28 31.86 16.71
N ALA A 199 19.69 31.58 15.55
CA ALA A 199 19.70 32.46 14.37
C ALA A 199 18.45 33.34 14.21
N VAL A 200 17.50 33.35 15.17
CA VAL A 200 16.36 34.30 15.16
C VAL A 200 16.75 35.66 15.78
N SER A 201 18.04 35.92 15.98
CA SER A 201 18.53 37.21 16.50
C SER A 201 19.82 37.68 15.85
N THR A 202 20.01 37.45 14.55
CA THR A 202 21.07 38.16 13.80
C THR A 202 20.68 39.60 13.42
N ALA A 203 19.53 40.10 13.88
CA ALA A 203 19.13 41.50 13.72
C ALA A 203 19.23 42.37 15.00
N THR A 204 19.74 41.85 16.14
CA THR A 204 19.88 42.67 17.35
C THR A 204 21.21 42.40 18.07
N LEU A 205 22.21 43.20 17.73
CA LEU A 205 23.37 43.45 18.58
C LEU A 205 22.87 43.89 19.97
N GLY A 206 23.08 43.07 21.00
CA GLY A 206 23.02 43.56 22.39
C GLY A 206 22.31 42.70 23.45
N VAL A 207 21.52 41.67 23.12
CA VAL A 207 20.79 40.89 24.15
C VAL A 207 20.95 39.37 23.94
N ALA A 208 22.09 38.80 24.33
CA ALA A 208 22.25 37.34 24.30
C ALA A 208 23.17 36.77 25.40
N SER A 209 23.25 37.39 26.59
CA SER A 209 24.11 36.84 27.67
C SER A 209 23.55 35.58 28.34
N SER A 210 22.24 35.31 28.31
CA SER A 210 21.62 34.25 29.12
C SER A 210 21.53 32.87 28.45
N THR A 211 21.90 32.77 27.16
CA THR A 211 21.76 31.58 26.31
C THR A 211 23.07 31.07 25.70
N LEU A 212 24.18 31.81 25.84
CA LEU A 212 25.51 31.39 25.38
C LEU A 212 25.99 30.19 26.21
N GLY A 213 26.47 29.14 25.54
CA GLY A 213 27.01 27.93 26.17
C GLY A 213 25.98 26.87 26.61
N LYS A 214 24.69 27.20 26.67
CA LYS A 214 23.63 26.26 27.12
C LYS A 214 23.13 25.40 25.97
N GLN A 215 22.92 24.11 26.23
CA GLN A 215 22.56 23.10 25.22
C GLN A 215 21.08 22.70 25.27
N TYR A 216 20.42 22.82 26.41
CA TYR A 216 19.05 22.40 26.65
C TYR A 216 18.23 23.46 27.38
N LYS A 217 16.93 23.48 27.09
CA LYS A 217 15.93 24.28 27.80
C LYS A 217 14.81 23.37 28.27
N CYS A 218 14.44 23.44 29.55
CA CYS A 218 13.26 22.75 30.04
C CYS A 218 11.99 23.50 29.65
N ASN A 219 11.01 22.83 29.06
CA ASN A 219 9.75 23.47 28.69
C ASN A 219 8.83 23.69 29.89
N ARG A 220 8.99 22.89 30.95
CA ARG A 220 8.20 22.96 32.19
C ARG A 220 8.62 24.13 33.09
N CYS A 221 9.89 24.19 33.49
CA CYS A 221 10.39 25.23 34.42
C CYS A 221 11.22 26.34 33.75
N LYS A 222 11.39 26.30 32.42
CA LYS A 222 12.16 27.26 31.61
C LYS A 222 13.65 27.38 31.95
N HIS A 223 14.18 26.56 32.86
CA HIS A 223 15.60 26.48 33.17
C HIS A 223 16.42 26.03 31.94
N MET A 224 17.60 26.62 31.75
CA MET A 224 18.48 26.38 30.61
C MET A 224 19.87 25.98 31.14
N TRP A 225 20.44 24.89 30.61
CA TRP A 225 21.76 24.36 30.95
C TRP A 225 22.46 23.78 29.72
#